data_AF-A0A3L7UAH7-F1
#
_entry.id   AF-A0A3L7UAH7-F1
#
_cell.length_a   1.000
_cell.length_b   1.000
_cell.length_c   1.000
_cell.angle_alpha   90.00
_cell.angle_beta   90.00
_cell.angle_gamma   90.00
#
_symmetry.space_group_name_H-M   'P 1'
#
loop_
_entity.id
_entity.type
_entity.pdbx_description
1 polymer ?
#
loop_
_entity_poly.entity_id
_entity_poly.type
_entity_poly.pdbx_seq_one_letter_code
_entity_poly.pdbx_strand_id
1 'polypeptide(L)'
;MAQARGKNWASLATQDRPIPLTRPIRLECTLNEFRILDDGGRRVETRIHLGSDTAEAIDPLVKAIHHRVAEWGLAGERMYWKPQLILSATPDGQSRREDLERLLADSGLETKSGGQDNAIRNLPPIQRTSSLRIKPDAK
;
A
#
# COMPACT_ATOMS: atom_id res chain seq x y z
N MET A 1 -9.91 -20.13 8.21
CA MET A 1 -9.39 -20.00 9.60
C MET A 1 -8.54 -18.75 9.71
N ALA A 2 -9.12 -17.62 10.12
CA ALA A 2 -8.39 -16.36 10.39
C ALA A 2 -8.34 -16.01 11.89
N GLN A 3 -9.14 -16.68 12.72
CA GLN A 3 -9.31 -16.40 14.15
C GLN A 3 -8.19 -16.97 15.04
N ALA A 4 -7.26 -17.76 14.50
CA ALA A 4 -6.20 -18.41 15.27
C ALA A 4 -4.92 -17.58 15.42
N ARG A 5 -4.78 -16.46 14.70
CA ARG A 5 -3.48 -15.73 14.64
C ARG A 5 -3.30 -14.65 15.72
N GLY A 6 -4.34 -14.26 16.46
CA GLY A 6 -4.24 -13.20 17.49
C GLY A 6 -4.07 -11.80 16.89
N LYS A 7 -4.47 -10.74 17.62
CA LYS A 7 -4.37 -9.36 17.11
C LYS A 7 -2.92 -8.96 16.82
N ASN A 8 -2.67 -8.23 15.73
CA ASN A 8 -1.35 -7.72 15.32
C ASN A 8 -0.32 -8.80 14.92
N TRP A 9 -0.77 -9.96 14.45
CA TRP A 9 0.09 -11.09 14.12
C TRP A 9 1.12 -10.82 13.01
N ALA A 10 0.88 -9.83 12.15
CA ALA A 10 1.81 -9.43 11.09
C ALA A 10 2.53 -8.10 11.40
N SER A 11 2.35 -7.56 12.61
CA SER A 11 2.99 -6.31 12.99
C SER A 11 4.46 -6.53 13.33
N LEU A 12 5.33 -5.66 12.81
CA LEU A 12 6.76 -5.61 13.12
C LEU A 12 7.07 -4.70 14.33
N ALA A 13 6.03 -4.14 14.95
CA ALA A 13 6.18 -3.29 16.12
C ALA A 13 6.73 -4.11 17.29
N THR A 14 7.90 -3.71 17.79
CA THR A 14 8.50 -4.29 19.00
C THR A 14 8.44 -3.25 20.12
N GLN A 15 8.10 -3.67 21.34
CA GLN A 15 7.97 -2.77 22.50
C GLN A 15 9.24 -1.94 22.80
N ASP A 16 10.41 -2.42 22.34
CA ASP A 16 11.72 -1.80 22.53
C ASP A 16 12.02 -0.63 21.55
N ARG A 17 11.31 -0.55 20.42
CA ARG A 17 11.61 0.38 19.32
C ARG A 17 10.44 1.33 19.08
N PRO A 18 10.42 2.52 19.70
CA PRO A 18 9.25 3.41 19.67
C PRO A 18 9.11 4.23 18.39
N ILE A 19 10.15 4.35 17.55
CA ILE A 19 10.12 5.25 16.39
C ILE A 19 9.83 4.45 15.10
N PRO A 20 8.63 4.58 14.51
CA PRO A 20 8.29 3.93 13.24
C PRO A 20 8.89 4.70 12.06
N LEU A 21 9.58 3.98 11.18
CA LEU A 21 9.97 4.50 9.88
C LEU A 21 9.13 3.81 8.80
N THR A 22 8.25 4.59 8.18
CA THR A 22 7.27 4.05 7.23
C THR A 22 7.84 4.00 5.83
N ARG A 23 7.76 2.83 5.18
CA ARG A 23 8.09 2.67 3.76
C ARG A 23 6.94 2.03 2.99
N PRO A 24 6.56 2.61 1.83
CA PRO A 24 5.49 2.06 1.02
C PRO A 24 5.95 0.77 0.32
N ILE A 25 5.10 -0.26 0.37
CA ILE A 25 5.23 -1.46 -0.45
C ILE A 25 4.01 -1.48 -1.36
N ARG A 26 4.23 -1.38 -2.67
CA ARG A 26 3.14 -1.40 -3.65
C ARG A 26 2.80 -2.85 -3.98
N LEU A 27 1.53 -3.19 -3.82
CA LEU A 27 0.99 -4.52 -4.13
C LEU A 27 -0.08 -4.38 -5.20
N GLU A 28 0.13 -5.02 -6.34
CA GLU A 28 -0.87 -5.15 -7.40
C GLU A 28 -1.58 -6.50 -7.30
N CYS A 29 -2.91 -6.44 -7.15
CA CYS A 29 -3.78 -7.60 -7.07
C CYS A 29 -4.35 -7.90 -8.46
N THR A 30 -4.09 -9.11 -8.96
CA THR A 30 -4.68 -9.64 -10.19
C THR A 30 -5.61 -10.80 -9.86
N LEU A 31 -6.28 -11.38 -10.87
CA LEU A 31 -7.17 -12.51 -10.68
C LEU A 31 -6.46 -13.77 -10.13
N ASN A 32 -5.23 -14.00 -10.57
CA ASN A 32 -4.47 -15.25 -10.36
C ASN A 32 -3.19 -15.08 -9.56
N GLU A 33 -2.76 -13.85 -9.26
CA GLU A 33 -1.53 -13.60 -8.52
C GLU A 33 -1.54 -12.22 -7.82
N PHE A 34 -0.83 -12.14 -6.69
CA PHE A 34 -0.40 -10.89 -6.09
C PHE A 34 1.01 -10.54 -6.52
N ARG A 35 1.23 -9.29 -6.92
CA ARG A 35 2.50 -8.79 -7.44
C ARG A 35 3.02 -7.69 -6.53
N ILE A 36 4.12 -7.94 -5.85
CA ILE A 36 4.85 -6.89 -5.12
C ILE A 36 5.72 -6.15 -6.13
N LEU A 37 5.52 -4.85 -6.21
CA LEU A 37 6.31 -3.97 -7.07
C LEU A 37 7.51 -3.41 -6.30
N ASP A 38 8.53 -3.01 -7.05
CA ASP A 38 9.66 -2.25 -6.52
C ASP A 38 9.19 -0.87 -5.97
N ASP A 39 10.08 -0.17 -5.25
CA ASP A 39 9.78 1.15 -4.68
C ASP A 39 9.26 2.16 -5.73
N GLY A 40 9.84 2.10 -6.94
CA GLY A 40 9.45 2.91 -8.09
C GLY A 40 8.16 2.45 -8.78
N GLY A 41 7.61 1.28 -8.44
CA GLY A 41 6.38 0.74 -9.02
C GLY A 41 6.49 0.35 -10.49
N ARG A 42 7.70 0.09 -10.99
CA ARG A 42 7.98 -0.18 -12.41
C ARG A 42 8.22 -1.66 -12.70
N ARG A 43 8.70 -2.41 -11.71
CA ARG A 43 9.07 -3.82 -11.84
C ARG A 43 8.38 -4.64 -10.78
N VAL A 44 7.94 -5.83 -11.19
CA VAL A 44 7.44 -6.85 -10.28
C VAL A 44 8.63 -7.57 -9.68
N GLU A 45 8.83 -7.43 -8.37
CA GLU A 45 9.93 -8.06 -7.63
C GLU A 45 9.53 -9.41 -7.08
N THR A 46 8.26 -9.58 -6.68
CA THR A 46 7.75 -10.85 -6.16
C THR A 46 6.36 -11.14 -6.70
N ARG A 47 6.14 -12.38 -7.11
CA ARG A 47 4.84 -12.89 -7.57
C ARG A 47 4.39 -13.99 -6.62
N ILE A 48 3.22 -13.83 -6.05
CA ILE A 48 2.56 -14.81 -5.19
C ILE A 48 1.36 -15.34 -5.97
N HIS A 49 1.40 -16.61 -6.35
CA HIS A 49 0.28 -17.21 -7.08
C HIS A 49 -0.93 -17.36 -6.16
N LEU A 50 -2.10 -16.96 -6.64
CA LEU A 50 -3.38 -17.15 -5.98
C LEU A 50 -3.95 -18.51 -6.41
N GLY A 51 -4.29 -19.33 -5.42
CA GLY A 51 -5.06 -20.54 -5.64
C GLY A 51 -6.56 -20.25 -5.74
N SER A 52 -7.35 -21.26 -5.38
CA SER A 52 -8.80 -21.12 -5.27
C SER A 52 -9.19 -20.11 -4.19
N ASP A 53 -8.49 -20.12 -3.05
CA ASP A 53 -8.77 -19.25 -1.91
C ASP A 53 -7.65 -18.21 -1.69
N THR A 54 -8.05 -16.96 -1.46
CA THR A 54 -7.10 -15.87 -1.20
C THR A 54 -6.40 -16.01 0.15
N ALA A 55 -7.04 -16.65 1.14
CA ALA A 55 -6.48 -16.81 2.48
C ALA A 55 -5.24 -17.70 2.47
N GLU A 56 -5.11 -18.63 1.52
CA GLU A 56 -3.90 -19.43 1.33
C GLU A 56 -2.71 -18.59 0.89
N ALA A 57 -2.97 -17.50 0.16
CA ALA A 57 -1.93 -16.58 -0.29
C ALA A 57 -1.51 -15.55 0.76
N ILE A 58 -2.21 -15.46 1.91
CA ILE A 58 -1.86 -14.53 3.00
C ILE A 58 -0.51 -14.87 3.63
N ASP A 59 -0.27 -16.14 3.92
CA ASP A 59 0.97 -16.59 4.54
C ASP A 59 2.21 -16.29 3.67
N PRO A 60 2.25 -16.66 2.37
CA PRO A 60 3.36 -16.31 1.51
C PRO A 60 3.46 -14.80 1.26
N LEU A 61 2.35 -14.06 1.25
CA LEU A 61 2.36 -12.60 1.14
C LEU A 61 3.04 -11.95 2.34
N VAL A 62 2.66 -12.33 3.57
CA VAL A 62 3.27 -11.79 4.80
C VAL A 62 4.75 -12.15 4.85
N LYS A 63 5.11 -13.38 4.47
CA LYS A 63 6.52 -13.79 4.37
C LYS A 63 7.30 -12.93 3.38
N ALA A 64 6.72 -12.62 2.21
CA ALA A 64 7.34 -11.76 1.21
C ALA A 64 7.49 -10.31 1.72
N ILE A 65 6.50 -9.78 2.45
CA ILE A 65 6.59 -8.46 3.10
C ILE A 65 7.72 -8.46 4.15
N HIS A 66 7.80 -9.47 5.00
CA HIS A 66 8.87 -9.59 6.00
C HIS A 66 10.25 -9.67 5.35
N HIS A 67 10.38 -10.45 4.27
CA HIS A 67 11.62 -10.51 3.50
C HIS A 67 11.99 -9.14 2.94
N ARG A 68 11.02 -8.43 2.36
CA ARG A 68 11.24 -7.08 1.83
C ARG A 68 11.69 -6.08 2.89
N VAL A 69 11.10 -6.15 4.07
CA VAL A 69 11.51 -5.32 5.22
C VAL A 69 12.92 -5.69 5.67
N ALA A 70 13.27 -6.98 5.67
CA ALA A 70 14.61 -7.43 6.01
C ALA A 70 15.66 -6.92 5.00
N GLU A 71 15.31 -6.80 3.72
CA GLU A 71 16.17 -6.21 2.68
C GLU A 71 16.43 -4.71 2.88
N TRP A 72 15.57 -3.98 3.60
CA TRP A 72 15.83 -2.58 3.94
C TRP A 72 16.96 -2.41 4.97
N GLY A 73 17.35 -3.49 5.64
CA GLY A 73 18.39 -3.47 6.66
C GLY A 73 17.91 -2.84 7.97
N LEU A 74 18.86 -2.30 8.75
CA LEU A 74 18.57 -1.67 10.02
C LEU A 74 17.91 -0.29 9.82
N ALA A 75 16.71 -0.10 10.39
CA ALA A 75 16.01 1.19 10.35
C ALA A 75 16.76 2.32 11.08
N GLY A 76 17.62 1.97 12.05
CA GLY A 76 18.33 2.90 12.92
C GLY A 76 18.25 2.50 14.39
N GLU A 77 18.96 3.22 15.25
CA GLU A 77 18.96 2.98 16.70
C GLU A 77 17.55 3.28 17.27
N ARG A 78 16.94 2.29 17.95
CA ARG A 78 15.56 2.35 18.51
C ARG A 78 14.44 2.57 17.47
N MET A 79 14.74 2.39 16.19
CA MET A 79 13.78 2.52 15.09
C MET A 79 13.36 1.14 14.56
N TYR A 80 12.13 1.04 14.06
CA TYR A 80 11.64 -0.14 13.36
C TYR A 80 11.00 0.25 12.03
N TRP A 81 11.07 -0.65 11.07
CA TRP A 81 10.39 -0.49 9.79
C TRP A 81 8.92 -0.80 9.94
N LYS A 82 8.09 0.16 9.55
CA LYS A 82 6.63 0.00 9.47
C LYS A 82 6.22 -0.06 7.99
N PRO A 83 6.05 -1.25 7.39
CA PRO A 83 5.64 -1.33 6.00
C PRO A 83 4.21 -0.81 5.84
N GLN A 84 4.01 0.07 4.86
CA GLN A 84 2.68 0.54 4.47
C GLN A 84 2.32 -0.08 3.13
N LEU A 85 1.35 -0.98 3.11
CA LEU A 85 0.91 -1.68 1.91
C LEU A 85 0.02 -0.75 1.08
N ILE A 86 0.44 -0.41 -0.13
CA ILE A 86 -0.38 0.33 -1.10
C ILE A 86 -1.00 -0.69 -2.04
N LEU A 87 -2.30 -0.94 -1.86
CA LEU A 87 -3.04 -1.96 -2.58
C LEU A 87 -3.64 -1.36 -3.86
N SER A 88 -3.18 -1.85 -5.00
CA SER A 88 -3.75 -1.58 -6.32
C SER A 88 -4.33 -2.88 -6.89
N ALA A 89 -5.30 -2.79 -7.79
CA ALA A 89 -5.89 -3.97 -8.43
C ALA A 89 -6.08 -3.73 -9.92
N THR A 90 -5.91 -4.77 -10.72
CA THR A 90 -6.39 -4.77 -12.11
C THR A 90 -7.92 -4.84 -12.12
N PRO A 91 -8.59 -4.53 -13.24
CA PRO A 91 -10.05 -4.64 -13.34
C PRO A 91 -10.57 -6.01 -12.88
N ASP A 92 -9.88 -7.08 -13.28
CA ASP A 92 -10.22 -8.47 -12.92
C ASP A 92 -9.80 -8.88 -11.50
N GLY A 93 -8.93 -8.09 -10.85
CA GLY A 93 -8.37 -8.37 -9.52
C GLY A 93 -9.07 -7.64 -8.37
N GLN A 94 -10.12 -6.86 -8.64
CA GLN A 94 -10.80 -6.05 -7.61
C GLN A 94 -11.35 -6.90 -6.46
N SER A 95 -12.03 -8.01 -6.78
CA SER A 95 -12.56 -8.91 -5.74
C SER A 95 -11.46 -9.52 -4.87
N ARG A 96 -10.29 -9.81 -5.45
CA ARG A 96 -9.14 -10.33 -4.70
C ARG A 96 -8.56 -9.29 -3.75
N ARG A 97 -8.51 -8.03 -4.18
CA ARG A 97 -8.08 -6.92 -3.32
C ARG A 97 -9.04 -6.72 -2.15
N GLU A 98 -10.35 -6.71 -2.39
CA GLU A 98 -11.34 -6.52 -1.33
C GLU A 98 -11.25 -7.63 -0.27
N ASP A 99 -11.08 -8.87 -0.72
CA ASP A 99 -10.89 -10.02 0.16
C ASP A 99 -9.58 -9.90 0.96
N LEU A 100 -8.49 -9.50 0.30
CA LEU A 100 -7.22 -9.21 0.95
C LEU A 100 -7.34 -8.09 2.00
N GLU A 101 -8.04 -6.99 1.71
CA GLU A 101 -8.27 -5.89 2.65
C GLU A 101 -9.01 -6.40 3.90
N ARG A 102 -10.00 -7.29 3.74
CA ARG A 102 -10.72 -7.90 4.87
C ARG A 102 -9.83 -8.83 5.69
N LEU A 103 -8.99 -9.63 5.03
CA LEU A 103 -8.07 -10.56 5.68
C LEU A 103 -6.96 -9.83 6.44
N LEU A 104 -6.51 -8.68 5.93
CA LEU A 104 -5.49 -7.84 6.56
C LEU A 104 -6.04 -6.90 7.64
N ALA A 105 -7.35 -6.68 7.73
CA ALA A 105 -7.96 -5.73 8.67
C ALA A 105 -7.58 -5.99 10.15
N ASP A 106 -7.41 -7.25 10.56
CA ASP A 106 -7.02 -7.63 11.93
C ASP A 106 -5.51 -7.96 12.07
N SER A 107 -4.74 -7.82 10.98
CA SER A 107 -3.32 -8.23 10.91
C SER A 107 -2.35 -7.26 11.60
N GLY A 108 -2.77 -6.01 11.81
CA GLY A 108 -1.92 -4.95 12.34
C GLY A 108 -0.97 -4.32 11.32
N LEU A 109 -1.09 -4.68 10.04
CA LEU A 109 -0.42 -4.01 8.92
C LEU A 109 -1.24 -2.79 8.46
N GLU A 110 -0.55 -1.70 8.13
CA GLU A 110 -1.22 -0.54 7.53
C GLU A 110 -1.44 -0.78 6.03
N THR A 111 -2.71 -0.86 5.63
CA THR A 111 -3.12 -0.93 4.23
C THR A 111 -3.68 0.41 3.78
N LYS A 112 -3.18 0.92 2.66
CA LYS A 112 -3.78 2.04 1.93
C LYS A 112 -4.31 1.54 0.59
N SER A 113 -5.55 1.86 0.34
CA SER A 113 -6.18 1.76 -0.96
C SER A 113 -5.44 2.67 -1.95
N GLY A 114 -4.63 2.10 -2.85
CA GLY A 114 -4.04 2.78 -4.00
C GLY A 114 -5.09 2.97 -5.08
N GLY A 115 -6.18 3.68 -4.76
CA GLY A 115 -7.21 4.02 -5.74
C GLY A 115 -6.68 5.12 -6.63
N GLN A 116 -6.38 4.81 -7.90
CA GLN A 116 -6.30 5.72 -9.07
C GLN A 116 -5.65 7.12 -8.89
N ASP A 117 -4.93 7.41 -7.80
CA ASP A 117 -4.30 8.72 -7.52
C ASP A 117 -2.79 8.69 -7.80
N ASN A 118 -2.32 7.60 -8.42
CA ASN A 118 -1.12 7.65 -9.26
C ASN A 118 -1.50 7.86 -10.74
N ALA A 119 -2.68 8.42 -11.01
CA ALA A 119 -2.70 9.44 -12.05
C ALA A 119 -1.84 10.57 -11.49
N ILE A 120 -0.66 10.77 -12.09
CA ILE A 120 -0.04 12.09 -12.16
C ILE A 120 -1.19 13.08 -12.18
N ARG A 121 -1.34 13.90 -11.14
CA ARG A 121 -2.21 15.07 -11.21
C ARG A 121 -1.63 15.85 -12.38
N ASN A 122 -2.13 15.60 -13.59
CA ASN A 122 -1.97 16.48 -14.73
C ASN A 122 -2.58 17.77 -14.22
N LEU A 123 -1.70 18.63 -13.72
CA LEU A 123 -2.05 19.96 -13.30
C LEU A 123 -2.92 20.52 -14.42
N PRO A 124 -4.14 21.01 -14.13
CA PRO A 124 -4.88 21.72 -15.14
C PRO A 124 -3.94 22.82 -15.69
N PRO A 125 -3.85 23.01 -17.02
CA PRO A 125 -2.99 24.06 -17.55
C PRO A 125 -3.40 25.36 -16.87
N ILE A 126 -2.43 26.03 -16.24
CA ILE A 126 -2.59 27.33 -15.60
C ILE A 126 -3.20 28.32 -16.60
N GLN A 127 -4.52 28.44 -16.62
CA GLN A 127 -5.17 29.55 -17.32
C GLN A 127 -4.89 30.80 -16.49
N ARG A 128 -3.89 31.57 -16.93
CA ARG A 128 -3.55 32.88 -16.36
C ARG A 128 -4.72 33.82 -16.71
N THR A 129 -5.77 33.84 -15.89
CA THR A 129 -6.93 34.72 -16.08
C THR A 129 -6.57 36.14 -15.68
N SER A 130 -5.89 36.86 -16.57
CA SER A 130 -5.77 38.32 -16.47
C SER A 130 -7.06 38.94 -17.00
N SER A 131 -8.00 39.24 -16.11
CA SER A 131 -9.13 40.13 -16.42
C SER A 131 -9.52 40.90 -15.15
N LEU A 132 -8.65 41.84 -14.79
CA LEU A 132 -8.91 42.83 -13.75
C LEU A 132 -10.01 43.77 -14.27
N ARG A 133 -11.27 43.46 -13.96
CA ARG A 133 -12.41 44.35 -14.20
C ARG A 133 -12.56 45.25 -12.98
N ILE A 134 -11.90 46.41 -13.00
CA ILE A 134 -12.15 47.47 -12.03
C ILE A 134 -13.21 48.40 -12.64
N LYS A 135 -14.41 48.37 -12.07
CA LYS A 135 -15.35 49.49 -12.11
C LYS A 135 -15.36 50.13 -10.72
N PRO A 136 -15.28 51.45 -10.63
CA PRO A 136 -15.96 52.17 -9.57
C PRO A 136 -17.07 53.07 -10.13
N ASP A 137 -18.10 53.19 -9.29
CA ASP A 137 -19.41 53.78 -9.50
C ASP A 137 -19.40 55.32 -9.27
N ALA A 138 -20.35 55.99 -9.93
CA ALA A 138 -21.02 57.26 -9.62
C ALA A 138 -20.24 58.52 -9.14
N LYS A 139 -20.41 59.63 -9.89
CA LYS A 139 -21.27 60.77 -9.51
C LYS A 139 -21.54 61.69 -10.70
#